data_AF-A0A2V9KTL4-F1
#
_entry.id   AF-A0A2V9KTL4-F1
#
_cell.length_a   1.000
_cell.length_b   1.000
_cell.length_c   1.000
_cell.angle_alpha   90.00
_cell.angle_beta   90.00
_cell.angle_gamma   90.00
#
_symmetry.space_group_name_H-M   'P 1'
#
loop_
_entity.id
_entity.type
_entity.pdbx_description
1 polymer ?
#
loop_
_entity_poly.entity_id
_entity_poly.type
_entity_poly.pdbx_seq_one_letter_code
_entity_poly.pdbx_strand_id
1 'polypeptide(L)'
;MKDRRLLQLAQELEWLGCKVGHYGAETSGPAADILHERQRELLATADKVERELKDAIRFNLSTLVGVEYYSLEQALDSIARLLVAVEDIKQSAAALPAPELPPKVRQFSRLVEDYVSEALPTAA
;
A
#
# COMPACT_ATOMS: atom_id res chain seq x y z
N MET A 1 -10.33 5.36 12.68
CA MET A 1 -10.26 3.88 12.83
C MET A 1 -9.83 3.18 11.54
N LYS A 2 -10.30 3.62 10.36
CA LYS A 2 -9.86 3.09 9.05
C LYS A 2 -8.37 3.35 8.77
N ASP A 3 -7.84 4.47 9.25
CA ASP A 3 -6.45 4.89 9.05
C ASP A 3 -5.45 3.96 9.76
N ARG A 4 -5.84 3.44 10.93
CA ARG A 4 -5.04 2.44 11.66
C ARG A 4 -4.98 1.10 10.92
N ARG A 5 -6.07 0.74 10.23
CA ARG A 5 -6.12 -0.48 9.40
C ARG A 5 -5.25 -0.33 8.15
N LEU A 6 -5.30 0.84 7.51
CA LEU A 6 -4.46 1.14 6.34
C LEU A 6 -2.96 1.11 6.69
N LEU A 7 -2.56 1.68 7.84
CA LEU A 7 -1.19 1.61 8.34
C LEU A 7 -0.74 0.16 8.63
N GLN A 8 -1.60 -0.65 9.25
CA GLN A 8 -1.30 -2.06 9.48
C GLN A 8 -1.09 -2.83 8.18
N LEU A 9 -1.98 -2.64 7.20
CA LEU A 9 -1.86 -3.29 5.89
C LEU A 9 -0.61 -2.82 5.12
N ALA A 10 -0.22 -1.56 5.25
CA ALA A 10 1.01 -1.04 4.64
C ALA A 10 2.26 -1.69 5.25
N GLN A 11 2.31 -1.82 6.58
CA GLN A 11 3.40 -2.51 7.29
C GLN A 11 3.47 -4.00 6.93
N GLU A 12 2.33 -4.68 6.83
CA GLU A 12 2.25 -6.06 6.36
C GLU A 12 2.76 -6.21 4.92
N LEU A 13 2.39 -5.27 4.04
CA LEU A 13 2.83 -5.24 2.65
C LEU A 13 4.35 -5.01 2.54
N GLU A 14 4.91 -4.13 3.38
CA GLU A 14 6.36 -3.89 3.45
C GLU A 14 7.13 -5.14 3.86
N TRP A 15 6.66 -5.80 4.91
CA TRP A 15 7.30 -7.02 5.40
C TRP A 15 7.23 -8.15 4.37
N LEU A 16 6.06 -8.36 3.75
CA LEU A 16 5.89 -9.36 2.68
C LEU A 16 6.76 -9.01 1.47
N GLY A 17 6.84 -7.75 1.10
CA GLY A 17 7.60 -7.32 -0.06
C GLY A 17 9.11 -7.47 0.11
N CYS A 18 9.62 -7.17 1.31
CA CYS A 18 11.02 -7.44 1.66
C CYS A 18 11.33 -8.94 1.63
N LYS A 19 10.39 -9.79 2.08
CA LYS A 19 10.54 -11.25 2.01
C LYS A 19 10.58 -11.78 0.59
N VAL A 20 9.65 -11.36 -0.27
CA VAL A 20 9.63 -11.76 -1.68
C VAL A 20 10.92 -11.33 -2.38
N GLY A 21 11.42 -10.12 -2.11
CA GLY A 21 12.71 -9.65 -2.65
C GLY A 21 13.90 -10.48 -2.16
N HIS A 22 13.91 -10.90 -0.89
CA HIS A 22 14.96 -11.75 -0.34
C HIS A 22 14.96 -13.16 -0.96
N TYR A 23 13.80 -13.83 -0.99
CA TYR A 23 13.69 -15.17 -1.60
C TYR A 23 13.90 -15.15 -3.11
N GLY A 24 13.55 -14.05 -3.80
CA GLY A 24 13.80 -13.87 -5.22
C GLY A 24 15.28 -13.78 -5.59
N ALA A 25 16.15 -13.39 -4.65
CA ALA A 25 17.60 -13.37 -4.86
C ALA A 25 18.26 -14.76 -4.70
N GLU A 26 17.59 -15.70 -4.03
CA GLU A 26 18.14 -17.01 -3.66
C GLU A 26 17.66 -18.16 -4.59
N THR A 27 17.05 -17.84 -5.75
CA THR A 27 16.29 -18.83 -6.52
C THR A 27 17.16 -19.87 -7.26
N SER A 28 17.43 -20.99 -6.57
CA SER A 28 17.42 -22.34 -7.15
C SER A 28 16.92 -23.35 -6.12
N GLY A 29 15.79 -24.02 -6.41
CA GLY A 29 15.28 -25.17 -5.64
C GLY A 29 13.93 -24.96 -4.92
N PRO A 30 13.61 -25.76 -3.88
CA PRO A 30 12.29 -25.80 -3.19
C PRO A 30 11.85 -24.48 -2.54
N ALA A 31 12.72 -23.46 -2.54
CA ALA A 31 12.36 -22.08 -2.19
C ALA A 31 11.39 -21.43 -3.19
N ALA A 32 11.22 -21.99 -4.41
CA ALA A 32 10.30 -21.48 -5.41
C ALA A 32 8.82 -21.57 -4.98
N ASP A 33 8.42 -22.68 -4.34
CA ASP A 33 7.05 -22.85 -3.85
C ASP A 33 6.74 -21.87 -2.71
N ILE A 34 7.72 -21.65 -1.82
CA ILE A 34 7.63 -20.66 -0.75
C ILE A 34 7.55 -19.25 -1.34
N LEU A 35 8.35 -18.95 -2.37
CA LEU A 35 8.32 -17.66 -3.05
C LEU A 35 6.95 -17.39 -3.69
N HIS A 36 6.37 -18.37 -4.39
CA HIS A 36 5.05 -18.24 -5.00
C HIS A 36 3.93 -18.08 -3.96
N GLU A 37 4.01 -18.77 -2.82
CA GLU A 37 3.05 -18.59 -1.74
C GLU A 37 3.14 -17.18 -1.15
N ARG A 38 4.36 -16.68 -0.89
CA ARG A 38 4.57 -15.31 -0.39
C ARG A 38 4.17 -14.25 -1.42
N GLN A 39 4.37 -14.52 -2.71
CA GLN A 39 3.91 -13.66 -3.80
C GLN A 39 2.37 -13.55 -3.80
N ARG A 40 1.66 -14.68 -3.63
CA ARG A 40 0.19 -14.70 -3.53
C ARG A 40 -0.32 -13.94 -2.30
N GLU A 41 0.31 -14.14 -1.15
CA GLU A 41 -0.01 -13.40 0.07
C GLU A 41 0.19 -11.90 -0.12
N LEU A 42 1.28 -11.49 -0.77
CA LEU A 42 1.55 -10.08 -1.08
C LEU A 42 0.48 -9.48 -1.99
N LEU A 43 0.12 -10.16 -3.07
CA LEU A 43 -0.94 -9.71 -3.99
C LEU A 43 -2.29 -9.60 -3.27
N ALA A 44 -2.64 -10.57 -2.42
CA ALA A 44 -3.86 -10.54 -1.63
C ALA A 44 -3.87 -9.37 -0.63
N THR A 45 -2.74 -9.03 -0.03
CA THR A 45 -2.61 -7.86 0.86
C THR A 45 -2.69 -6.55 0.08
N ALA A 46 -2.07 -6.47 -1.10
CA ALA A 46 -2.19 -5.33 -2.00
C ALA A 46 -3.65 -5.09 -2.44
N ASP A 47 -4.39 -6.16 -2.75
CA ASP A 47 -5.83 -6.06 -3.05
C ASP A 47 -6.66 -5.54 -1.88
N LYS A 48 -6.32 -5.92 -0.63
CA LYS A 48 -6.99 -5.38 0.57
C LYS A 48 -6.73 -3.89 0.72
N VAL A 49 -5.47 -3.46 0.54
CA VAL A 49 -5.09 -2.04 0.57
C VAL A 49 -5.86 -1.26 -0.49
N GLU A 50 -5.90 -1.75 -1.72
CA GLU A 50 -6.63 -1.11 -2.81
C GLU A 50 -8.13 -0.95 -2.49
N ARG A 51 -8.75 -1.98 -1.90
CA ARG A 51 -10.15 -1.91 -1.46
C ARG A 51 -10.36 -0.85 -0.39
N GLU A 52 -9.50 -0.78 0.62
CA GLU A 52 -9.59 0.25 1.66
C GLU A 52 -9.42 1.67 1.09
N LEU A 53 -8.49 1.86 0.15
CA LEU A 53 -8.30 3.14 -0.55
C LEU A 53 -9.52 3.52 -1.41
N LYS A 54 -10.11 2.57 -2.13
CA LYS A 54 -11.36 2.80 -2.89
C LYS A 54 -12.56 3.07 -1.99
N ASP A 55 -12.63 2.41 -0.85
CA ASP A 55 -13.68 2.64 0.15
C ASP A 55 -13.51 4.01 0.82
N ALA A 56 -12.28 4.50 0.97
CA ALA A 56 -12.01 5.87 1.43
C ALA A 56 -12.57 6.91 0.46
N ILE A 57 -12.45 6.69 -0.86
CA ILE A 57 -13.08 7.57 -1.89
C ILE A 57 -14.61 7.51 -1.80
N ARG A 58 -15.19 6.31 -1.67
CA ARG A 58 -16.65 6.12 -1.60
C ARG A 58 -17.28 6.77 -0.37
N PHE A 59 -16.61 6.71 0.77
CA PHE A 59 -17.09 7.33 2.02
C PHE A 59 -16.78 8.84 2.11
N ASN A 60 -15.87 9.39 1.29
CA ASN A 60 -15.53 10.82 1.29
C ASN A 60 -16.38 11.69 0.33
N LEU A 61 -17.61 11.26 0.03
CA LEU A 61 -18.60 12.13 -0.62
C LEU A 61 -19.23 13.14 0.37
N SER A 62 -18.84 13.17 1.65
CA SER A 62 -19.45 14.04 2.68
C SER A 62 -18.60 14.25 3.96
N THR A 63 -17.32 14.65 3.85
CA THR A 63 -16.89 15.94 4.44
C THR A 63 -17.26 17.13 3.53
N LEU A 64 -17.78 16.81 2.34
CA LEU A 64 -18.28 17.62 1.22
C LEU A 64 -19.36 18.69 1.52
N VAL A 65 -19.80 18.90 2.78
CA VAL A 65 -20.61 20.08 3.19
C VAL A 65 -20.18 20.52 4.59
N GLY A 66 -19.04 21.18 4.68
CA GLY A 66 -18.60 21.90 5.88
C GLY A 66 -17.57 21.15 6.72
N VAL A 67 -16.30 21.33 6.39
CA VAL A 67 -15.29 22.03 7.22
C VAL A 67 -13.98 22.01 6.43
N GLU A 68 -13.39 23.20 6.34
CA GLU A 68 -12.21 23.59 5.57
C GLU A 68 -10.92 22.92 6.09
N TYR A 69 -9.96 22.65 5.19
CA TYR A 69 -8.50 22.88 5.28
C TYR A 69 -7.68 21.90 4.41
N TYR A 70 -8.11 20.65 4.22
CA TYR A 70 -7.51 19.73 3.24
C TYR A 70 -8.40 19.71 2.00
N SER A 71 -7.90 20.23 0.87
CA SER A 71 -8.74 20.34 -0.33
C SER A 71 -9.11 18.94 -0.80
N LEU A 72 -10.37 18.75 -1.21
CA LEU A 72 -10.83 17.48 -1.79
C LEU A 72 -9.90 17.01 -2.92
N GLU A 73 -9.36 17.95 -3.69
CA GLU A 73 -8.38 17.71 -4.74
C GLU A 73 -7.07 17.09 -4.20
N GLN A 74 -6.53 17.59 -3.10
CA GLN A 74 -5.33 17.03 -2.45
C GLN A 74 -5.59 15.63 -1.92
N ALA A 75 -6.75 15.38 -1.30
CA ALA A 75 -7.12 14.04 -0.84
C ALA A 75 -7.24 13.04 -1.99
N LEU A 76 -7.87 13.45 -3.09
CA LEU A 76 -8.03 12.62 -4.27
C LEU A 76 -6.68 12.37 -4.97
N ASP A 77 -5.80 13.37 -5.05
CA ASP A 77 -4.45 13.22 -5.60
C ASP A 77 -3.60 12.27 -4.74
N SER A 78 -3.62 12.43 -3.41
CA SER A 78 -2.93 11.53 -2.49
C SER A 78 -3.43 10.08 -2.60
N ILE A 79 -4.74 9.87 -2.65
CA ILE A 79 -5.30 8.52 -2.86
C ILE A 79 -4.95 7.97 -4.25
N ALA A 80 -4.99 8.79 -5.30
CA ALA A 80 -4.61 8.38 -6.64
C ALA A 80 -3.15 7.94 -6.70
N ARG A 81 -2.24 8.67 -6.04
CA ARG A 81 -0.82 8.29 -5.91
C ARG A 81 -0.65 6.97 -5.17
N LEU A 82 -1.39 6.77 -4.08
CA LEU A 82 -1.38 5.50 -3.34
C LEU A 82 -1.89 4.33 -4.21
N LEU A 83 -2.95 4.52 -4.99
CA LEU A 83 -3.47 3.50 -5.90
C LEU A 83 -2.46 3.15 -7.02
N VAL A 84 -1.79 4.16 -7.58
CA VAL A 84 -0.72 3.94 -8.58
C VAL A 84 0.44 3.16 -7.96
N ALA A 85 0.86 3.50 -6.74
CA ALA A 85 1.94 2.81 -6.05
C ALA A 85 1.58 1.35 -5.72
N VAL A 86 0.33 1.07 -5.32
CA VAL A 86 -0.15 -0.31 -5.09
C VAL A 86 -0.13 -1.11 -6.39
N GLU A 87 -0.57 -0.53 -7.50
CA GLU A 87 -0.56 -1.20 -8.80
C GLU A 87 0.88 -1.48 -9.27
N ASP A 88 1.80 -0.55 -9.09
CA ASP A 88 3.23 -0.73 -9.39
C ASP A 88 3.86 -1.86 -8.55
N ILE A 89 3.47 -1.97 -7.26
CA ILE A 89 3.88 -3.09 -6.40
C ILE A 89 3.35 -4.43 -6.93
N LYS A 90 2.09 -4.50 -7.38
CA LYS A 90 1.51 -5.72 -7.95
C LYS A 90 2.21 -6.15 -9.23
N GLN A 91 2.49 -5.20 -10.12
CA GLN A 91 3.22 -5.46 -11.37
C GLN A 91 4.64 -5.95 -11.10
N SER A 92 5.33 -5.29 -10.16
CA SER A 92 6.67 -5.71 -9.72
C SER A 92 6.65 -7.09 -9.07
N ALA A 93 5.60 -7.42 -8.31
CA ALA A 93 5.42 -8.73 -7.71
C ALA A 93 5.16 -9.83 -8.75
N ALA A 94 4.51 -9.52 -9.86
CA ALA A 94 4.25 -10.45 -10.94
C ALA A 94 5.53 -10.79 -11.73
N ALA A 95 6.46 -9.85 -11.85
CA ALA A 95 7.73 -10.00 -12.57
C ALA A 95 8.85 -10.53 -11.67
N LEU A 96 8.82 -11.84 -11.36
CA LEU A 96 9.90 -12.49 -10.59
C LEU A 96 11.17 -12.75 -11.43
N PRO A 97 12.37 -12.67 -10.82
CA PRO A 97 12.64 -12.22 -9.46
C PRO A 97 12.41 -10.71 -9.32
N ALA A 98 11.93 -10.26 -8.16
CA ALA A 98 11.49 -8.88 -7.95
C ALA A 98 12.46 -8.09 -7.03
N PRO A 99 13.69 -7.75 -7.48
CA PRO A 99 14.66 -7.04 -6.67
C PRO A 99 14.24 -5.59 -6.36
N GLU A 100 13.35 -5.02 -7.18
CA GLU A 100 12.83 -3.66 -7.03
C GLU A 100 11.69 -3.57 -5.99
N LEU A 101 11.22 -4.70 -5.48
CA LEU A 101 10.05 -4.75 -4.61
C LEU A 101 10.31 -4.17 -3.21
N PRO A 102 11.44 -4.47 -2.52
CA PRO A 102 11.76 -3.88 -1.22
C PRO A 102 11.79 -2.33 -1.18
N PRO A 103 12.44 -1.61 -2.12
CA PRO A 103 12.39 -0.15 -2.10
C PRO A 103 10.99 0.40 -2.40
N LYS A 104 10.21 -0.25 -3.30
CA LYS A 104 8.84 0.18 -3.64
C LYS A 104 7.88 0.06 -2.45
N VAL A 105 7.90 -1.06 -1.73
CA VAL A 105 7.00 -1.25 -0.57
C VAL A 105 7.37 -0.33 0.61
N ARG A 106 8.66 0.00 0.81
CA ARG A 106 9.08 1.00 1.80
C ARG A 106 8.62 2.40 1.45
N GLN A 107 8.72 2.76 0.18
CA GLN A 107 8.21 4.04 -0.31
C GLN A 107 6.69 4.12 -0.11
N PHE A 108 5.98 3.03 -0.39
CA PHE A 108 4.54 2.94 -0.16
C PHE A 108 4.16 3.13 1.32
N SER A 109 4.86 2.49 2.26
CA SER A 109 4.62 2.70 3.69
C SER A 109 4.74 4.18 4.08
N ARG A 110 5.76 4.89 3.60
CA ARG A 110 5.94 6.33 3.85
C ARG A 110 4.79 7.16 3.28
N LEU A 111 4.35 6.85 2.05
CA LEU A 111 3.21 7.55 1.44
C LEU A 111 1.92 7.34 2.25
N VAL A 112 1.73 6.16 2.85
CA VAL A 112 0.58 5.89 3.73
C VAL A 112 0.72 6.66 5.05
N GLU A 113 1.91 6.73 5.64
CA GLU A 113 2.17 7.53 6.83
C GLU A 113 1.91 9.02 6.60
N ASP A 114 2.37 9.56 5.45
CA ASP A 114 2.13 10.93 5.04
C ASP A 114 0.64 11.20 4.84
N TYR A 115 -0.06 10.33 4.12
CA TYR A 115 -1.51 10.44 3.90
C TYR A 115 -2.30 10.43 5.22
N VAL A 116 -1.96 9.54 6.15
CA VAL A 116 -2.65 9.46 7.45
C VAL A 116 -2.33 10.67 8.33
N SER A 117 -1.11 11.20 8.25
CA SER A 117 -0.70 12.40 8.99
C SER A 117 -1.39 13.66 8.47
N GLU A 118 -1.55 13.77 7.15
CA GLU A 118 -2.25 14.88 6.50
C GLU A 118 -3.77 14.80 6.69
N ALA A 119 -4.34 13.59 6.76
CA ALA A 119 -5.76 13.38 6.99
C ALA A 119 -6.19 13.60 8.46
N LEU A 120 -5.26 13.58 9.43
CA LEU A 120 -5.55 13.81 10.84
C LEU A 120 -5.26 15.27 11.22
N PRO A 121 -6.24 16.04 11.72
CA PRO A 121 -5.92 17.29 12.39
C PRO A 121 -5.08 16.98 13.63
N THR A 122 -3.92 17.63 13.76
CA THR A 122 -3.25 17.79 15.05
C THR A 122 -4.23 18.50 15.98
N ALA A 123 -4.95 17.72 16.78
CA ALA A 123 -5.68 18.22 17.93
C ALA A 123 -4.64 18.75 18.93
N ALA A 124 -4.39 20.04 18.87
CA ALA A 124 -3.72 20.82 19.92
C ALA A 124 -4.77 21.67 20.64
#